data_AF-A0AAQ4EVQ9-F1
#
_entry.id   AF-A0AAQ4EVQ9-F1
#
_cell.length_a   1.000
_cell.length_b   1.000
_cell.length_c   1.000
_cell.angle_alpha   90.00
_cell.angle_beta   90.00
_cell.angle_gamma   90.00
#
_symmetry.space_group_name_H-M   'P 1'
#
loop_
_entity.id
_entity.type
_entity.pdbx_description
1 polymer ?
#
loop_
_entity_poly.entity_id
_entity_poly.type
_entity_poly.pdbx_seq_one_letter_code
_entity_poly.pdbx_strand_id
1 'polypeptide(L)'
;MGQGQSKDKVDKATGMSEREKKMVLDSWHAFTKQHQDYGAVVFRALFDKHPDYISLFPKFKEKAISALPEDPKFRSHSFTVGMQLNNMIESLQHPENLLKLAVKNAEFHAKIKNVTPKHFEEFGIVIIGVLTDNQPKHMTPQALVAWRKLFELFNEQILAVFETEAESKAEGHKSSEPSRLASKSKSTTAAHSLRAGPSRSKSKRDQRKPSSVGVNKEQGKKDYGAKASSSTVTGAPKGS
;
A
#
# COMPACT_ATOMS: atom_id res chain seq x y z
N MET A 1 12.42 -3.11 47.22
CA MET A 1 12.34 -3.72 45.88
C MET A 1 11.08 -3.19 45.21
N GLY A 2 11.19 -2.28 44.23
CA GLY A 2 10.02 -1.59 43.69
C GLY A 2 10.26 -1.11 42.26
N GLN A 3 10.20 -2.02 41.30
CA GLN A 3 10.16 -1.71 39.86
C GLN A 3 9.36 -2.81 39.13
N GLY A 4 8.07 -2.93 39.44
CA GLY A 4 7.17 -3.89 38.77
C GLY A 4 5.91 -3.28 38.17
N GLN A 5 5.55 -2.04 38.52
CA GLN A 5 4.20 -1.51 38.26
C GLN A 5 4.10 -0.47 37.13
N SER A 6 5.21 0.05 36.59
CA SER A 6 5.15 1.12 35.58
C SER A 6 4.98 0.64 34.13
N LYS A 7 5.37 -0.61 33.82
CA LYS A 7 5.43 -1.12 32.43
C LYS A 7 4.10 -1.64 31.89
N ASP A 8 3.10 -1.82 32.76
CA ASP A 8 1.80 -2.37 32.42
C ASP A 8 0.71 -1.27 32.36
N LYS A 9 1.07 0.00 32.55
CA LYS A 9 0.14 1.11 32.34
C LYS A 9 -0.20 1.20 30.85
N VAL A 10 -1.48 1.07 30.54
CA VAL A 10 -2.01 1.16 29.18
C VAL A 10 -2.11 2.63 28.77
N ASP A 11 -1.56 2.94 27.61
CA ASP A 11 -1.71 4.25 26.98
C ASP A 11 -3.14 4.43 26.45
N LYS A 12 -3.79 5.54 26.81
CA LYS A 12 -5.20 5.76 26.48
C LYS A 12 -5.46 5.96 24.98
N ALA A 13 -4.48 6.52 24.25
CA ALA A 13 -4.62 6.85 22.85
C ALA A 13 -4.41 5.64 21.94
N THR A 14 -3.55 4.71 22.33
CA THR A 14 -3.22 3.50 21.55
C THR A 14 -3.86 2.23 22.09
N GLY A 15 -4.31 2.21 23.35
CA GLY A 15 -4.78 0.97 24.00
C GLY A 15 -3.65 -0.02 24.30
N MET A 16 -2.39 0.39 24.15
CA MET A 16 -1.20 -0.46 24.30
C MET A 16 -0.40 -0.09 25.55
N SER A 17 0.08 -1.10 26.27
CA SER A 17 1.09 -0.93 27.32
C SER A 17 2.48 -0.66 26.74
N GLU A 18 3.37 -0.10 27.55
CA GLU A 18 4.78 0.10 27.16
C GLU A 18 5.48 -1.20 26.79
N ARG A 19 5.11 -2.32 27.42
CA ARG A 19 5.61 -3.65 27.08
C ARG A 19 5.19 -4.07 25.66
N GLU A 20 3.93 -3.88 25.31
CA GLU A 20 3.40 -4.22 23.98
C GLU A 20 4.03 -3.35 22.90
N LYS A 21 4.14 -2.03 23.12
CA LYS A 21 4.84 -1.11 22.22
C LYS A 21 6.28 -1.56 21.98
N LYS A 22 6.99 -1.95 23.04
CA LYS A 22 8.36 -2.45 22.92
C LYS A 22 8.45 -3.73 22.09
N MET A 23 7.53 -4.68 22.26
CA MET A 23 7.51 -5.91 21.45
C MET A 23 7.33 -5.62 19.96
N VAL A 24 6.45 -4.67 19.62
CA VAL A 24 6.27 -4.22 18.23
C VAL A 24 7.54 -3.58 17.69
N LEU A 25 8.13 -2.63 18.42
CA LEU A 25 9.36 -1.96 17.99
C LEU A 25 10.53 -2.94 17.83
N ASP A 26 10.77 -3.81 18.81
CA ASP A 26 11.89 -4.77 18.77
C ASP A 26 11.78 -5.72 17.57
N SER A 27 10.59 -6.26 17.30
CA SER A 27 10.35 -7.15 16.17
C SER A 27 10.43 -6.42 14.83
N TRP A 28 9.94 -5.18 14.76
CA TRP A 28 10.06 -4.33 13.57
C TRP A 28 11.52 -3.99 13.27
N HIS A 29 12.30 -3.55 14.27
CA HIS A 29 13.72 -3.22 14.12
C HIS A 29 14.55 -4.43 13.69
N ALA A 30 14.26 -5.62 14.24
CA ALA A 30 14.92 -6.84 13.81
C ALA A 30 14.64 -7.13 12.33
N PHE A 31 13.39 -6.97 11.89
CA PHE A 31 12.98 -7.15 10.50
C PHE A 31 13.64 -6.15 9.55
N THR A 32 13.56 -4.85 9.82
CA THR A 32 14.12 -3.82 8.93
C THR A 32 15.64 -3.86 8.87
N LYS A 33 16.31 -4.34 9.93
CA LYS A 33 17.75 -4.61 9.91
C LYS A 33 18.12 -5.78 8.98
N GLN A 34 17.27 -6.80 8.89
CA GLN A 34 17.49 -7.95 8.02
C GLN A 34 17.10 -7.68 6.56
N HIS A 35 16.11 -6.82 6.32
CA HIS A 35 15.57 -6.55 4.99
C HIS A 35 15.65 -5.06 4.65
N GLN A 36 16.67 -4.68 3.87
CA GLN A 36 16.84 -3.28 3.44
C GLN A 36 15.65 -2.75 2.63
N ASP A 37 15.10 -3.58 1.74
CA ASP A 37 13.90 -3.26 0.94
C ASP A 37 12.62 -3.85 1.57
N TYR A 38 12.45 -3.67 2.88
CA TYR A 38 11.33 -4.24 3.64
C TYR A 38 9.95 -3.92 3.05
N GLY A 39 9.75 -2.74 2.46
CA GLY A 39 8.51 -2.41 1.75
C GLY A 39 8.24 -3.33 0.55
N ALA A 40 9.26 -3.66 -0.24
CA ALA A 40 9.12 -4.59 -1.37
C ALA A 40 8.88 -6.03 -0.90
N VAL A 41 9.43 -6.43 0.25
CA VAL A 41 9.13 -7.73 0.87
C VAL A 41 7.64 -7.82 1.23
N VAL A 42 7.11 -6.80 1.90
CA VAL A 42 5.69 -6.74 2.29
C VAL A 42 4.76 -6.75 1.07
N PHE A 43 5.05 -5.95 0.04
CA PHE A 43 4.20 -5.91 -1.16
C PHE A 43 4.20 -7.21 -1.97
N ARG A 44 5.34 -7.90 -2.04
CA ARG A 44 5.37 -9.23 -2.70
C ARG A 44 4.47 -10.21 -1.97
N ALA A 45 4.59 -10.29 -0.64
CA ALA A 45 3.71 -11.13 0.17
C ALA A 45 2.23 -10.73 0.02
N LEU A 46 1.94 -9.44 -0.10
CA LEU A 46 0.58 -8.94 -0.37
C LEU A 46 0.04 -9.46 -1.69
N PHE A 47 0.80 -9.35 -2.78
CA PHE A 47 0.35 -9.79 -4.10
C PHE A 47 0.38 -11.30 -4.29
N ASP A 48 1.24 -12.02 -3.57
CA ASP A 48 1.21 -13.48 -3.56
C ASP A 48 -0.08 -13.98 -2.87
N LYS A 49 -0.51 -13.32 -1.78
CA LYS A 49 -1.74 -13.67 -1.05
C LYS A 49 -3.02 -13.13 -1.71
N HIS A 50 -2.95 -11.93 -2.28
CA HIS A 50 -4.06 -11.20 -2.91
C HIS A 50 -3.65 -10.69 -4.31
N PRO A 51 -3.56 -11.56 -5.33
CA PRO A 51 -3.11 -11.16 -6.66
C PRO A 51 -3.98 -10.08 -7.31
N ASP A 52 -5.28 -10.05 -6.97
CA ASP A 52 -6.25 -9.07 -7.45
C ASP A 52 -5.95 -7.63 -6.99
N TYR A 53 -5.23 -7.47 -5.88
CA TYR A 53 -4.90 -6.14 -5.33
C TYR A 53 -3.93 -5.36 -6.21
N ILE A 54 -3.19 -6.02 -7.11
CA ILE A 54 -2.32 -5.33 -8.07
C ILE A 54 -3.10 -4.31 -8.92
N SER A 55 -4.40 -4.56 -9.14
CA SER A 55 -5.29 -3.68 -9.90
C SER A 55 -5.49 -2.29 -9.26
N LEU A 56 -5.25 -2.17 -7.96
CA LEU A 56 -5.34 -0.92 -7.18
C LEU A 56 -4.15 0.01 -7.43
N PHE A 57 -3.13 -0.43 -8.17
CA PHE A 57 -1.89 0.31 -8.39
C PHE A 57 -1.71 0.67 -9.87
N PRO A 58 -2.34 1.75 -10.38
CA PRO A 58 -2.37 2.09 -11.81
C PRO A 58 -1.00 2.18 -12.48
N LYS A 59 0.06 2.50 -11.73
CA LYS A 59 1.41 2.66 -12.24
C LYS A 59 2.04 1.34 -12.73
N PHE A 60 1.61 0.21 -12.19
CA PHE A 60 2.17 -1.11 -12.49
C PHE A 60 1.15 -2.26 -12.51
N LYS A 61 -0.16 -1.98 -12.50
CA LYS A 61 -1.25 -2.98 -12.52
C LYS A 61 -1.23 -3.98 -13.70
N GLU A 62 -0.55 -3.65 -14.79
CA GLU A 62 -0.44 -4.50 -16.00
C GLU A 62 0.80 -5.41 -15.96
N LYS A 63 1.65 -5.28 -14.94
CA LYS A 63 2.86 -6.09 -14.80
C LYS A 63 2.51 -7.43 -14.17
N ALA A 64 3.18 -8.50 -14.62
CA ALA A 64 3.19 -9.75 -13.89
C ALA A 64 3.84 -9.55 -12.51
N ILE A 65 3.29 -10.17 -11.46
CA ILE A 65 3.80 -10.06 -10.08
C ILE A 65 5.28 -10.45 -10.00
N SER A 66 5.70 -11.49 -10.74
CA SER A 66 7.09 -11.96 -10.82
C SER A 66 8.05 -10.93 -11.44
N ALA A 67 7.55 -9.97 -12.23
CA ALA A 67 8.35 -8.93 -12.87
C ALA A 67 8.40 -7.62 -12.06
N LEU A 68 7.60 -7.49 -11.00
CA LEU A 68 7.53 -6.27 -10.18
C LEU A 68 8.87 -5.85 -9.55
N PRO A 69 9.74 -6.76 -9.04
CA PRO A 69 11.01 -6.36 -8.42
C PRO A 69 11.91 -5.53 -9.36
N GLU A 70 11.79 -5.75 -10.66
CA GLU A 70 12.56 -5.04 -11.67
C GLU A 70 11.91 -3.73 -12.15
N ASP A 71 10.64 -3.50 -11.82
CA ASP A 71 9.90 -2.31 -12.24
C ASP A 71 10.27 -1.09 -11.37
N PRO A 72 10.81 0.00 -11.95
CA PRO A 72 11.20 1.18 -11.18
C PRO A 72 10.03 1.86 -10.46
N LYS A 73 8.81 1.80 -11.00
CA LYS A 73 7.63 2.42 -10.38
C LYS A 73 7.18 1.60 -9.17
N PHE A 74 7.25 0.27 -9.26
CA PHE A 74 7.05 -0.60 -8.11
C PHE A 74 8.06 -0.32 -7.02
N ARG A 75 9.37 -0.34 -7.32
CA ARG A 75 10.43 -0.08 -6.32
C ARG A 75 10.26 1.25 -5.61
N SER A 76 9.98 2.32 -6.36
CA SER A 76 9.71 3.64 -5.79
C SER A 76 8.47 3.63 -4.88
N HIS A 77 7.38 3.00 -5.31
CA HIS A 77 6.15 2.95 -4.52
C HIS A 77 6.30 2.11 -3.25
N SER A 78 6.87 0.91 -3.36
CA SER A 78 7.10 0.02 -2.21
C SER A 78 8.04 0.66 -1.19
N PHE A 79 9.05 1.41 -1.65
CA PHE A 79 9.92 2.19 -0.77
C PHE A 79 9.13 3.26 0.00
N THR A 80 8.31 4.07 -0.69
CA THR A 80 7.51 5.13 -0.05
C THR A 80 6.56 4.57 1.00
N VAL A 81 5.83 3.49 0.69
CA VAL A 81 4.92 2.86 1.64
C VAL A 81 5.69 2.23 2.81
N GLY A 82 6.84 1.59 2.53
CA GLY A 82 7.74 1.11 3.58
C GLY A 82 8.12 2.23 4.55
N MET A 83 8.61 3.35 4.03
CA MET A 83 8.98 4.51 4.87
C MET A 83 7.79 5.04 5.67
N GLN A 84 6.60 5.10 5.08
CA GLN A 84 5.40 5.56 5.79
C GLN A 84 5.00 4.61 6.92
N LEU A 85 5.03 3.30 6.67
CA LEU A 85 4.76 2.27 7.67
C LEU A 85 5.80 2.34 8.81
N ASN A 86 7.08 2.47 8.46
CA ASN A 86 8.16 2.65 9.42
C ASN A 86 7.90 3.86 10.31
N ASN A 87 7.62 5.02 9.71
CA ASN A 87 7.36 6.25 10.47
C ASN A 87 6.16 6.13 11.42
N MET A 88 5.10 5.41 11.03
CA MET A 88 3.97 5.13 11.91
C MET A 88 4.39 4.23 13.08
N ILE A 89 5.10 3.13 12.82
CA ILE A 89 5.56 2.22 13.87
C ILE A 89 6.53 2.91 14.85
N GLU A 90 7.51 3.66 14.34
CA GLU A 90 8.44 4.44 15.18
C GLU A 90 7.72 5.48 16.05
N SER A 91 6.55 5.95 15.61
CA SER A 91 5.74 6.92 16.37
C SER A 91 4.94 6.30 17.52
N LEU A 92 5.06 4.99 17.80
CA LEU A 92 4.38 4.34 18.93
C LEU A 92 4.71 4.95 20.30
N GLN A 93 5.92 5.52 20.44
CA GLN A 93 6.31 6.24 21.66
C GLN A 93 5.72 7.65 21.75
N HIS A 94 5.10 8.12 20.67
CA HIS A 94 4.45 9.43 20.55
C HIS A 94 3.00 9.25 20.03
N PRO A 95 2.07 8.73 20.86
CA PRO A 95 0.70 8.37 20.46
C PRO A 95 -0.05 9.41 19.64
N GLU A 96 0.03 10.68 20.04
CA GLU A 96 -0.63 11.79 19.33
C GLU A 96 -0.09 11.97 17.90
N ASN A 97 1.20 11.75 17.70
CA ASN A 97 1.80 11.80 16.37
C ASN A 97 1.39 10.57 15.53
N LEU A 98 1.35 9.39 16.17
CA LEU A 98 0.91 8.17 15.52
C LEU A 98 -0.53 8.29 14.98
N LEU A 99 -1.46 8.77 15.82
CA LEU A 99 -2.86 8.96 15.42
C LEU A 99 -2.98 9.97 14.27
N LYS A 100 -2.26 11.09 14.32
CA LYS A 100 -2.24 12.07 13.22
C LYS A 100 -1.74 11.47 11.90
N LEU A 101 -0.69 10.65 11.96
CA LEU A 101 -0.17 9.95 10.79
C LEU A 101 -1.17 8.92 10.25
N ALA A 102 -1.84 8.18 11.13
CA ALA A 102 -2.86 7.20 10.76
C ALA A 102 -4.06 7.86 10.07
N VAL A 103 -4.60 8.94 10.65
CA VAL A 103 -5.72 9.71 10.07
C VAL A 103 -5.32 10.29 8.72
N LYS A 104 -4.15 10.94 8.60
CA LYS A 104 -3.67 11.48 7.32
C LYS A 104 -3.50 10.39 6.25
N ASN A 105 -3.02 9.21 6.64
CA ASN A 105 -2.91 8.07 5.74
C ASN A 105 -4.32 7.60 5.29
N ALA A 106 -5.29 7.58 6.21
CA ALA A 106 -6.67 7.23 5.90
C ALA A 106 -7.33 8.23 4.94
N GLU A 107 -7.20 9.53 5.19
CA GLU A 107 -7.74 10.60 4.34
C GLU A 107 -7.21 10.54 2.91
N PHE A 108 -5.93 10.19 2.76
CA PHE A 108 -5.33 10.01 1.44
C PHE A 108 -6.00 8.84 0.70
N HIS A 109 -6.16 7.70 1.37
CA HIS A 109 -6.69 6.49 0.73
C HIS A 109 -8.21 6.51 0.54
N ALA A 110 -8.97 7.24 1.36
CA ALA A 110 -10.41 7.45 1.18
C ALA A 110 -10.75 8.14 -0.16
N LYS A 111 -9.77 8.83 -0.76
CA LYS A 111 -9.88 9.50 -2.06
C LYS A 111 -9.48 8.59 -3.22
N ILE A 112 -8.88 7.44 -2.96
CA ILE A 112 -8.44 6.50 -4.00
C ILE A 112 -9.59 5.58 -4.37
N LYS A 113 -9.93 5.57 -5.66
CA LYS A 113 -11.00 4.73 -6.18
C LYS A 113 -10.71 3.24 -5.93
N ASN A 114 -11.75 2.51 -5.50
CA ASN A 114 -11.76 1.06 -5.24
C ASN A 114 -10.91 0.61 -4.03
N VAL A 115 -10.21 1.50 -3.35
CA VAL A 115 -9.63 1.19 -2.04
C VAL A 115 -10.76 1.19 -1.00
N THR A 116 -10.72 0.24 -0.08
CA THR A 116 -11.74 0.04 0.97
C THR A 116 -11.05 -0.33 2.29
N PRO A 117 -11.72 -0.18 3.44
CA PRO A 117 -11.15 -0.56 4.75
C PRO A 117 -10.65 -2.02 4.80
N LYS A 118 -11.36 -2.95 4.14
CA LYS A 118 -10.95 -4.36 4.04
C LYS A 118 -9.53 -4.56 3.48
N HIS A 119 -9.09 -3.71 2.55
CA HIS A 119 -7.74 -3.80 2.01
C HIS A 119 -6.67 -3.53 3.08
N PHE A 120 -6.96 -2.65 4.05
CA PHE A 120 -6.06 -2.35 5.17
C PHE A 120 -6.05 -3.48 6.19
N GLU A 121 -7.20 -4.08 6.48
CA GLU A 121 -7.31 -5.26 7.33
C GLU A 121 -6.42 -6.41 6.81
N GLU A 122 -6.56 -6.75 5.53
CA GLU A 122 -5.74 -7.80 4.90
C GLU A 122 -4.27 -7.42 4.84
N PHE A 123 -3.95 -6.14 4.60
CA PHE A 123 -2.57 -5.66 4.61
C PHE A 123 -1.91 -5.82 5.99
N GLY A 124 -2.64 -5.52 7.08
CA GLY A 124 -2.17 -5.76 8.44
C GLY A 124 -1.91 -7.24 8.72
N ILE A 125 -2.79 -8.13 8.26
CA ILE A 125 -2.61 -9.59 8.37
C ILE A 125 -1.34 -10.03 7.62
N VAL A 126 -1.12 -9.52 6.40
CA VAL A 126 0.07 -9.83 5.60
C VAL A 126 1.35 -9.37 6.31
N ILE A 127 1.38 -8.16 6.89
CA ILE A 127 2.55 -7.68 7.62
C ILE A 127 2.86 -8.57 8.82
N ILE A 128 1.85 -8.96 9.59
CA ILE A 128 2.03 -9.88 10.73
C ILE A 128 2.58 -11.23 10.24
N GLY A 129 2.09 -11.76 9.11
CA GLY A 129 2.60 -12.98 8.49
C GLY A 129 4.07 -12.85 8.10
N VAL A 130 4.42 -11.79 7.36
CA VAL A 130 5.81 -11.50 6.95
C VAL A 130 6.75 -11.42 8.15
N LEU A 131 6.34 -10.71 9.22
CA LEU A 131 7.14 -10.63 10.43
C LEU A 131 7.28 -11.99 11.13
N THR A 132 6.22 -12.81 11.14
CA THR A 132 6.24 -14.14 11.76
C THR A 132 7.23 -15.05 11.03
N ASP A 133 7.22 -15.03 9.70
CA ASP A 133 8.10 -15.87 8.88
C ASP A 133 9.56 -15.44 8.94
N ASN A 134 9.82 -14.12 9.02
CA ASN A 134 11.17 -13.58 8.97
C ASN A 134 11.80 -13.35 10.36
N GLN A 135 10.99 -13.14 11.39
CA GLN A 135 11.42 -12.86 12.77
C GLN A 135 10.76 -13.79 13.81
N PRO A 136 10.78 -15.13 13.64
CA PRO A 136 10.05 -16.04 14.54
C PRO A 136 10.51 -15.98 16.00
N LYS A 137 11.77 -15.58 16.25
CA LYS A 137 12.29 -15.37 17.61
C LYS A 137 11.70 -14.14 18.32
N HIS A 138 11.31 -13.11 17.56
CA HIS A 138 10.74 -11.87 18.09
C HIS A 138 9.20 -11.89 18.06
N MET A 139 8.59 -12.66 17.14
CA MET A 139 7.15 -12.80 16.99
C MET A 139 6.56 -13.85 17.95
N THR A 140 6.77 -13.63 19.25
CA THR A 140 6.15 -14.44 20.32
C THR A 140 4.62 -14.30 20.33
N PRO A 141 3.87 -15.18 21.02
CA PRO A 141 2.41 -15.04 21.15
C PRO A 141 1.97 -13.66 21.69
N GLN A 142 2.74 -13.07 22.59
CA GLN A 142 2.47 -11.73 23.14
C GLN A 142 2.75 -10.63 22.11
N ALA A 143 3.83 -10.76 21.33
CA ALA A 143 4.10 -9.84 20.23
C ALA A 143 2.99 -9.90 19.16
N LEU A 144 2.48 -11.08 18.84
CA LEU A 144 1.35 -11.24 17.92
C LEU A 144 0.08 -10.51 18.39
N VAL A 145 -0.20 -10.55 19.69
CA VAL A 145 -1.30 -9.78 20.30
C VAL A 145 -1.04 -8.28 20.18
N ALA A 146 0.18 -7.83 20.49
CA ALA A 146 0.55 -6.42 20.41
C ALA A 146 0.45 -5.87 18.97
N TRP A 147 0.90 -6.64 17.96
CA TRP A 147 0.76 -6.27 16.56
C TRP A 147 -0.69 -6.22 16.10
N ARG A 148 -1.53 -7.18 16.51
CA ARG A 148 -2.97 -7.12 16.20
C ARG A 148 -3.62 -5.87 16.76
N LYS A 149 -3.35 -5.53 18.02
CA LYS A 149 -3.84 -4.28 18.62
C LYS A 149 -3.43 -3.03 17.83
N LEU A 150 -2.19 -2.98 17.36
CA LEU A 150 -1.71 -1.86 16.56
C LEU A 150 -2.47 -1.75 15.22
N PHE A 151 -2.68 -2.86 14.52
CA PHE A 151 -3.43 -2.84 13.27
C PHE A 151 -4.93 -2.63 13.48
N GLU A 152 -5.50 -3.11 14.58
CA GLU A 152 -6.87 -2.77 15.00
C GLU A 152 -7.01 -1.25 15.17
N LEU A 153 -6.09 -0.60 15.89
CA LEU A 153 -6.05 0.86 16.01
C LEU A 153 -6.01 1.56 14.64
N PHE A 154 -5.14 1.10 13.72
CA PHE A 154 -5.07 1.69 12.38
C PHE A 154 -6.36 1.49 11.58
N ASN A 155 -6.96 0.30 11.66
CA ASN A 155 -8.20 -0.02 10.97
C ASN A 155 -9.37 0.80 11.51
N GLU A 156 -9.43 1.07 12.81
CA GLU A 156 -10.41 1.98 13.41
C GLU A 156 -10.32 3.39 12.82
N GLN A 157 -9.09 3.94 12.69
CA GLN A 157 -8.90 5.27 12.07
C GLN A 157 -9.27 5.26 10.58
N ILE A 158 -8.93 4.18 9.87
CA ILE A 158 -9.30 4.01 8.46
C ILE A 158 -10.81 3.99 8.30
N LEU A 159 -11.52 3.18 9.09
CA LEU A 159 -12.97 3.04 9.02
C LEU A 159 -13.65 4.38 9.29
N ALA A 160 -13.29 5.06 10.40
CA ALA A 160 -13.90 6.33 10.78
C ALA A 160 -13.77 7.42 9.70
N VAL A 161 -12.60 7.52 9.06
CA VAL A 161 -12.38 8.50 7.98
C VAL A 161 -13.16 8.12 6.72
N PHE A 162 -13.20 6.84 6.36
CA PHE A 162 -13.95 6.38 5.19
C PHE A 162 -15.45 6.60 5.33
N GLU A 163 -16.01 6.40 6.53
CA GLU A 163 -17.42 6.69 6.84
C GLU A 163 -17.71 8.19 6.73
N THR A 164 -16.87 9.04 7.34
CA THR A 164 -17.00 10.51 7.28
C THR A 164 -16.97 11.02 5.83
N GLU A 165 -16.08 10.48 5.00
CA GLU A 165 -15.96 10.83 3.57
C GLU A 165 -17.14 10.29 2.73
N ALA A 166 -17.79 9.20 3.16
CA ALA A 166 -18.99 8.69 2.50
C ALA A 166 -20.21 9.55 2.82
N GLU A 167 -20.36 9.98 4.07
CA GLU A 167 -21.44 10.86 4.53
C GLU A 167 -21.38 12.23 3.86
N SER A 168 -20.21 12.86 3.82
CA SER A 168 -20.03 14.17 3.18
C SER A 168 -20.38 14.18 1.70
N LYS A 169 -20.08 13.09 0.97
CA LYS A 169 -20.48 12.90 -0.43
C LYS A 169 -21.99 12.72 -0.59
N ALA A 170 -22.64 12.03 0.34
CA ALA A 170 -24.09 11.85 0.32
C ALA A 170 -24.85 13.16 0.57
N GLU A 171 -24.36 14.01 1.46
CA GLU A 171 -24.94 15.33 1.75
C GLU A 171 -24.69 16.35 0.62
N GLY A 172 -23.49 16.36 0.05
CA GLY A 172 -23.16 17.16 -1.13
C GLY A 172 -24.04 16.82 -2.34
N HIS A 173 -24.43 15.56 -2.50
CA HIS A 173 -25.34 15.15 -3.56
C HIS A 173 -26.79 15.64 -3.32
N LYS A 174 -27.32 15.52 -2.09
CA LYS A 174 -28.68 15.97 -1.73
C LYS A 174 -28.90 17.47 -1.86
N SER A 175 -27.87 18.29 -1.61
CA SER A 175 -27.96 19.76 -1.76
C SER A 175 -27.89 20.25 -3.22
N SER A 176 -27.59 19.36 -4.18
CA SER A 176 -27.40 19.70 -5.60
C SER A 176 -28.59 19.32 -6.51
N GLU A 177 -29.69 18.79 -5.97
CA GLU A 177 -30.88 18.44 -6.76
C GLU A 177 -31.67 19.70 -7.19
N PRO A 178 -31.80 20.01 -8.50
CA PRO A 178 -32.60 21.15 -8.93
C PRO A 178 -34.09 20.84 -8.75
N SER A 179 -34.74 21.61 -7.87
CA SER A 179 -36.20 21.68 -7.72
C SER A 179 -36.87 21.93 -9.08
N ARG A 180 -37.46 20.89 -9.66
CA ARG A 180 -38.23 21.00 -10.90
C ARG A 180 -39.68 21.35 -10.58
N LEU A 181 -39.93 22.61 -10.21
CA LEU A 181 -41.28 23.16 -10.22
C LEU A 181 -41.65 23.51 -11.66
N ALA A 182 -42.69 22.82 -12.15
CA ALA A 182 -43.25 23.03 -13.47
C ALA A 182 -43.82 24.45 -13.63
N SER A 183 -43.41 25.15 -14.70
CA SER A 183 -44.17 26.26 -15.25
C SER A 183 -44.52 25.97 -16.70
N LYS A 184 -45.82 25.73 -16.93
CA LYS A 184 -46.44 25.80 -18.26
C LYS A 184 -46.49 27.27 -18.67
N SER A 185 -45.99 27.60 -19.85
CA SER A 185 -46.37 28.81 -20.58
C SER A 185 -46.29 28.58 -22.08
N LYS A 186 -47.38 28.94 -22.78
CA LYS A 186 -47.60 28.87 -24.23
C LYS A 186 -47.20 30.21 -24.89
N SER A 187 -46.68 30.19 -26.12
CA SER A 187 -46.79 31.24 -27.17
C SER A 187 -45.86 30.86 -28.35
N THR A 188 -46.32 30.35 -29.50
CA THR A 188 -46.91 30.96 -30.74
C THR A 188 -45.94 31.73 -31.68
N THR A 189 -45.80 31.21 -32.92
CA THR A 189 -45.59 31.87 -34.25
C THR A 189 -44.29 32.68 -34.52
N ALA A 190 -43.63 32.71 -35.70
CA ALA A 190 -43.87 32.27 -37.09
C ALA A 190 -42.55 32.18 -37.92
N ALA A 191 -42.67 31.67 -39.16
CA ALA A 191 -41.74 31.49 -40.31
C ALA A 191 -40.73 32.62 -40.61
N HIS A 192 -39.70 32.58 -41.47
CA HIS A 192 -39.33 31.90 -42.74
C HIS A 192 -37.82 32.26 -42.93
N SER A 193 -36.85 31.51 -43.49
CA SER A 193 -36.66 31.22 -44.91
C SER A 193 -35.25 30.64 -45.18
N LEU A 194 -35.20 29.53 -45.93
CA LEU A 194 -34.32 29.17 -47.07
C LEU A 194 -32.86 29.72 -47.15
N ARG A 195 -31.86 28.84 -47.31
CA ARG A 195 -31.28 28.41 -48.62
C ARG A 195 -29.97 27.60 -48.46
N ALA A 196 -29.73 26.74 -49.45
CA ALA A 196 -28.75 25.65 -49.56
C ALA A 196 -27.28 26.06 -49.86
N GLY A 197 -26.37 25.06 -49.81
CA GLY A 197 -24.88 25.12 -49.86
C GLY A 197 -24.23 25.54 -51.21
N PRO A 198 -23.11 24.95 -51.72
CA PRO A 198 -22.31 23.78 -51.26
C PRO A 198 -20.74 23.88 -51.43
N SER A 199 -20.03 22.83 -50.96
CA SER A 199 -18.87 22.10 -51.55
C SER A 199 -17.54 22.77 -52.00
N ARG A 200 -16.39 22.26 -51.46
CA ARG A 200 -15.16 21.71 -52.13
C ARG A 200 -13.98 21.75 -51.14
N SER A 201 -13.30 20.66 -50.75
CA SER A 201 -12.48 19.63 -51.43
C SER A 201 -10.98 19.98 -51.59
N LYS A 202 -10.13 19.00 -51.23
CA LYS A 202 -8.73 18.73 -51.68
C LYS A 202 -7.63 19.51 -50.89
N SER A 203 -6.44 18.98 -50.59
CA SER A 203 -5.71 17.78 -51.06
C SER A 203 -4.34 17.69 -50.34
N LYS A 204 -3.84 16.45 -50.08
CA LYS A 204 -2.43 15.98 -50.14
C LYS A 204 -1.42 16.67 -49.18
N ARG A 205 -0.26 16.15 -48.80
CA ARG A 205 0.51 14.90 -48.92
C ARG A 205 1.83 15.28 -48.22
N ASP A 206 2.38 14.50 -47.30
CA ASP A 206 3.77 14.05 -47.50
C ASP A 206 4.21 12.96 -46.53
N GLN A 207 4.83 11.97 -47.15
CA GLN A 207 5.58 10.89 -46.54
C GLN A 207 7.02 11.38 -46.32
N ARG A 208 7.67 10.91 -45.25
CA ARG A 208 9.08 10.49 -45.26
C ARG A 208 9.45 9.84 -43.92
N LYS A 209 9.54 8.50 -43.94
CA LYS A 209 10.61 7.71 -43.29
C LYS A 209 11.79 7.61 -44.30
N PRO A 210 13.04 7.19 -43.96
CA PRO A 210 13.32 6.05 -43.07
C PRO A 210 14.68 6.04 -42.29
N SER A 211 14.89 4.95 -41.53
CA SER A 211 16.16 4.23 -41.25
C SER A 211 17.20 4.88 -40.31
N SER A 212 17.44 4.35 -39.09
CA SER A 212 18.22 3.15 -38.67
C SER A 212 19.75 3.32 -38.71
N VAL A 213 20.45 3.06 -37.60
CA VAL A 213 21.66 2.20 -37.44
C VAL A 213 22.41 2.51 -36.12
N GLY A 214 22.91 1.43 -35.48
CA GLY A 214 23.91 1.40 -34.39
C GLY A 214 23.30 1.12 -33.01
N VAL A 215 23.21 -0.09 -32.47
CA VAL A 215 24.24 -1.12 -32.17
C VAL A 215 25.48 -0.53 -31.50
N ASN A 216 25.55 -0.65 -30.16
CA ASN A 216 26.78 -1.18 -29.56
C ASN A 216 26.47 -2.00 -28.29
N LYS A 217 27.04 -3.21 -28.24
CA LYS A 217 27.06 -4.15 -27.12
C LYS A 217 28.40 -3.96 -26.40
N GLU A 218 28.39 -3.94 -25.08
CA GLU A 218 29.50 -4.39 -24.23
C GLU A 218 28.91 -4.79 -22.87
N GLN A 219 28.66 -6.07 -22.61
CA GLN A 219 29.58 -7.09 -22.09
C GLN A 219 30.20 -6.71 -20.73
N GLY A 220 29.57 -7.17 -19.64
CA GLY A 220 30.14 -7.20 -18.30
C GLY A 220 29.65 -8.44 -17.56
N LYS A 221 30.26 -9.60 -17.82
CA LYS A 221 30.04 -10.83 -17.06
C LYS A 221 30.69 -10.68 -15.67
N LYS A 222 29.95 -10.95 -14.60
CA LYS A 222 30.51 -11.22 -13.27
C LYS A 222 30.26 -12.69 -12.95
N ASP A 223 31.35 -13.45 -12.92
CA ASP A 223 31.39 -14.80 -12.39
C ASP A 223 31.22 -14.75 -10.86
N TYR A 224 30.26 -15.50 -10.33
CA TYR A 224 30.22 -15.90 -8.92
C TYR A 224 30.18 -17.42 -8.87
N GLY A 225 31.38 -18.01 -8.77
CA GLY A 225 31.57 -19.43 -8.51
C GLY A 225 31.30 -19.75 -7.04
N ALA A 226 30.39 -20.70 -6.84
CA ALA A 226 30.03 -21.30 -5.57
C ALA A 226 31.23 -21.99 -4.89
N LYS A 227 31.35 -21.84 -3.57
CA LYS A 227 32.06 -22.80 -2.72
C LYS A 227 31.04 -23.46 -1.80
N ALA A 228 30.75 -24.73 -2.11
CA ALA A 228 30.16 -25.67 -1.18
C ALA A 228 31.24 -26.10 -0.18
N SER A 229 30.95 -25.97 1.12
CA SER A 229 31.71 -26.62 2.18
C SER A 229 30.91 -27.83 2.65
N SER A 230 31.44 -29.03 2.38
CA SER A 230 30.87 -30.29 2.84
C SER A 230 31.02 -30.44 4.34
N SER A 231 29.92 -30.75 5.03
CA SER A 231 29.95 -31.30 6.38
C SER A 231 30.34 -32.77 6.33
N THR A 232 31.48 -33.11 6.94
CA THR A 232 31.79 -34.45 7.40
C THR A 232 31.53 -34.52 8.90
N VAL A 233 30.46 -35.20 9.31
CA VAL A 233 30.31 -35.74 10.66
C VAL A 233 30.13 -37.25 10.51
N THR A 234 31.19 -37.97 10.85
CA THR A 234 31.19 -39.41 11.12
C THR A 234 31.55 -39.57 12.59
N GLY A 235 30.81 -40.41 13.31
CA GLY A 235 31.12 -40.72 14.71
C GLY A 235 29.93 -41.17 15.53
N ALA A 236 29.43 -42.37 15.27
CA ALA A 236 28.68 -43.15 16.26
C ALA A 236 29.68 -43.89 17.17
N PRO A 237 29.29 -44.22 18.42
CA PRO A 237 29.71 -45.49 19.00
C PRO A 237 28.51 -46.33 19.43
N LYS A 238 28.51 -47.59 18.98
CA LYS A 238 27.83 -48.70 19.65
C LYS A 238 28.66 -49.11 20.87
N GLY A 239 27.98 -49.43 21.95
CA GLY A 239 28.57 -49.58 23.28
C GLY A 239 29.27 -50.89 23.59
N SER A 240 29.75 -50.94 24.83
CA SER A 240 29.68 -52.02 25.81
C SER A 240 29.84 -51.37 27.18
#